data_AF-A0AAE3EUJ5-F1
#
_entry.id   AF-A0AAE3EUJ5-F1
#
_cell.length_a   1.000
_cell.length_b   1.000
_cell.length_c   1.000
_cell.angle_alpha   90.00
_cell.angle_beta   90.00
_cell.angle_gamma   90.00
#
_symmetry.space_group_name_H-M   'P 1'
#
loop_
_entity.id
_entity.type
_entity.pdbx_description
1 polymer ?
#
loop_
_entity_poly.entity_id
_entity_poly.type
_entity_poly.pdbx_seq_one_letter_code
_entity_poly.pdbx_strand_id
1 'polypeptide(L)'
;MKILLIASLFLGIFYGSAQDQLNDYKYIIVPKRFDDFKKENQYKTSTLVKFLLEQKGFNAVYDDALPADLSQNRCLGLLANLRDASNMFTTKTTIVLKDCNNKEVFVSEKGSSKIKEYDAAYSEAIRRAFVSFDAVNYKYEPKDTTPIADLPLSSGGGTVVVTQTTVEKAAEKPDTPPVAPVQQQATPEVQSYKDMTPVPSDIKKSTSVLYAQEISNGYQLVDSTPKIVLKIYKSSLPNVYTAEGEGKNGMVYHRDGKWFFEYYVGDKLTVEELHIKF
;
A
#
# COMPACT_ATOMS: atom_id res chain seq x y z
N MET A 1 -15.88 57.02 -24.60
CA MET A 1 -15.39 55.74 -25.18
C MET A 1 -13.86 55.77 -25.24
N LYS A 2 -13.15 55.21 -24.24
CA LYS A 2 -11.69 54.96 -24.32
C LYS A 2 -11.03 54.22 -23.13
N ILE A 3 -11.79 53.60 -22.21
CA ILE A 3 -11.19 52.91 -21.03
C ILE A 3 -11.48 51.40 -21.01
N LEU A 4 -12.16 50.88 -22.02
CA LEU A 4 -12.63 49.49 -22.05
C LEU A 4 -11.73 48.65 -22.97
N LEU A 5 -10.42 48.56 -22.69
CA LEU A 5 -9.50 47.69 -23.47
C LEU A 5 -8.17 47.34 -22.75
N ILE A 6 -8.09 47.40 -21.41
CA ILE A 6 -6.87 47.02 -20.66
C ILE A 6 -7.20 46.08 -19.48
N ALA A 7 -7.99 45.03 -19.74
CA ALA A 7 -8.29 44.00 -18.74
C ALA A 7 -8.16 42.57 -19.29
N SER A 8 -7.41 42.38 -20.39
CA SER A 8 -7.33 41.10 -21.11
C SER A 8 -5.91 40.55 -21.27
N LEU A 9 -4.95 40.93 -20.42
CA LEU A 9 -3.57 40.44 -20.57
C LEU A 9 -2.86 40.18 -19.24
N PHE A 10 -3.48 39.41 -18.35
CA PHE A 10 -2.78 38.71 -17.27
C PHE A 10 -3.43 37.35 -16.97
N LEU A 11 -3.87 36.64 -18.02
CA LEU A 11 -4.12 35.20 -17.98
C LEU A 11 -2.85 34.46 -18.46
N GLY A 12 -1.71 34.83 -17.89
CA GLY A 12 -0.42 34.18 -18.12
C GLY A 12 -0.30 32.95 -17.23
N ILE A 13 -0.79 31.83 -17.73
CA ILE A 13 -0.13 30.52 -17.73
C ILE A 13 1.01 30.39 -16.71
N PHE A 14 0.66 30.08 -15.46
CA PHE A 14 1.60 29.42 -14.53
C PHE A 14 1.28 27.92 -14.54
N TYR A 15 1.67 27.22 -15.61
CA TYR A 15 1.96 25.79 -15.50
C TYR A 15 3.37 25.66 -14.94
N GLY A 16 3.49 25.85 -13.62
CA GLY A 16 4.72 25.56 -12.90
C GLY A 16 4.90 24.05 -12.82
N SER A 17 5.93 23.53 -13.49
CA SER A 17 6.38 22.14 -13.43
C SER A 17 6.81 21.78 -12.00
N ALA A 18 5.87 21.30 -11.19
CA ALA A 18 6.13 20.78 -9.84
C ALA A 18 6.13 19.25 -9.77
N GLN A 19 5.89 18.55 -10.89
CA GLN A 19 5.71 17.09 -10.91
C GLN A 19 7.02 16.27 -10.89
N ASP A 20 8.18 16.86 -11.16
CA ASP A 20 9.43 16.09 -11.28
C ASP A 20 10.14 15.82 -9.94
N GLN A 21 9.77 16.47 -8.84
CA GLN A 21 10.52 16.34 -7.59
C GLN A 21 10.29 15.04 -6.83
N LEU A 22 9.15 14.36 -7.04
CA LEU A 22 8.84 13.12 -6.30
C LEU A 22 9.48 11.89 -6.93
N ASN A 23 9.73 11.92 -8.24
CA ASN A 23 10.30 10.79 -9.00
C ASN A 23 11.78 10.53 -8.65
N ASP A 24 12.47 11.53 -8.12
CA ASP A 24 13.85 11.45 -7.65
C ASP A 24 14.04 10.53 -6.43
N TYR A 25 12.96 10.22 -5.71
CA TYR A 25 12.99 9.48 -4.46
C TYR A 25 12.46 8.07 -4.64
N LYS A 26 13.24 7.10 -4.20
CA LYS A 26 12.93 5.68 -4.35
C LYS A 26 11.95 5.19 -3.30
N TYR A 27 11.97 5.79 -2.11
CA TYR A 27 11.18 5.34 -0.96
C TYR A 27 10.40 6.47 -0.30
N ILE A 28 9.33 6.12 0.40
CA ILE A 28 8.68 7.00 1.36
C ILE A 28 8.69 6.32 2.74
N ILE A 29 9.34 6.98 3.69
CA ILE A 29 9.45 6.54 5.09
C ILE A 29 8.20 7.02 5.82
N VAL A 30 7.41 6.07 6.32
CA VAL A 30 6.21 6.33 7.11
C VAL A 30 6.52 6.06 8.57
N PRO A 31 6.47 7.07 9.45
CA PRO A 31 6.73 6.86 10.87
C PRO A 31 5.60 6.04 11.50
N LYS A 32 5.94 5.16 12.43
CA LYS A 32 4.93 4.43 13.21
C LYS A 32 4.08 5.36 14.09
N ARG A 33 4.61 6.53 14.46
CA ARG A 33 3.88 7.61 15.13
C ARG A 33 4.20 8.95 14.47
N PHE A 34 3.18 9.63 13.97
CA PHE A 34 3.30 11.01 13.50
C PHE A 34 3.40 11.99 14.67
N ASP A 35 4.10 13.12 14.47
CA ASP A 35 4.45 14.08 15.52
C ASP A 35 3.23 14.67 16.26
N ASP A 36 2.15 14.93 15.52
CA ASP A 36 0.92 15.52 16.07
C ASP A 36 0.08 14.52 16.89
N PHE A 37 0.47 13.24 16.92
CA PHE A 37 -0.24 12.17 17.62
C PHE A 37 0.53 11.67 18.83
N LYS A 38 -0.21 11.30 19.88
CA LYS A 38 0.38 10.89 21.16
C LYS A 38 0.79 9.42 21.17
N LYS A 39 0.04 8.57 20.46
CA LYS A 39 0.21 7.12 20.44
C LYS A 39 0.67 6.62 19.08
N GLU A 40 1.41 5.51 19.08
CA GLU A 40 1.75 4.79 17.86
C GLU A 40 0.48 4.40 17.09
N ASN A 41 0.50 4.65 15.78
CA ASN A 41 -0.58 4.35 14.86
C ASN A 41 -1.97 4.80 15.36
N GLN A 42 -2.03 5.93 16.07
CA GLN A 42 -3.26 6.46 16.64
C GLN A 42 -4.28 6.66 15.52
N TYR A 43 -5.51 6.19 15.73
CA TYR A 43 -6.59 6.19 14.73
C TYR A 43 -6.22 5.46 13.42
N LYS A 44 -5.24 4.56 13.47
CA LYS A 44 -4.72 3.78 12.32
C LYS A 44 -4.10 4.64 11.22
N THR A 45 -3.63 5.84 11.57
CA THR A 45 -3.12 6.83 10.62
C THR A 45 -1.88 6.35 9.87
N SER A 46 -0.87 5.82 10.57
CA SER A 46 0.38 5.33 9.97
C SER A 46 0.14 4.18 8.99
N THR A 47 -0.68 3.21 9.40
CA THR A 47 -1.08 2.09 8.53
C THR A 47 -1.83 2.57 7.29
N LEU A 48 -2.77 3.51 7.46
CA LEU A 48 -3.54 4.04 6.34
C LEU A 48 -2.67 4.83 5.36
N VAL A 49 -1.78 5.68 5.85
CA VAL A 49 -0.87 6.48 5.00
C VAL A 49 0.05 5.55 4.20
N LYS A 50 0.68 4.56 4.84
CA LYS A 50 1.51 3.57 4.14
C LYS A 50 0.73 2.83 3.05
N PHE A 51 -0.45 2.32 3.40
CA PHE A 51 -1.31 1.61 2.45
C PHE A 51 -1.69 2.48 1.24
N LEU A 52 -2.06 3.74 1.47
CA LEU A 52 -2.45 4.65 0.38
C LEU A 52 -1.26 5.03 -0.51
N LEU A 53 -0.06 5.21 0.05
CA LEU A 53 1.16 5.44 -0.74
C LEU A 53 1.49 4.23 -1.63
N GLU A 54 1.39 3.02 -1.09
CA GLU A 54 1.57 1.78 -1.88
C GLU A 54 0.53 1.67 -3.00
N GLN A 55 -0.73 2.02 -2.73
CA GLN A 55 -1.78 2.07 -3.76
C GLN A 55 -1.49 3.10 -4.87
N LYS A 56 -0.71 4.15 -4.58
CA LYS A 56 -0.23 5.14 -5.55
C LYS A 56 1.08 4.74 -6.24
N GLY A 57 1.59 3.54 -5.96
CA GLY A 57 2.79 2.99 -6.60
C GLY A 57 4.11 3.40 -5.95
N PHE A 58 4.08 4.11 -4.81
CA PHE A 58 5.30 4.43 -4.06
C PHE A 58 5.78 3.22 -3.25
N ASN A 59 7.09 3.11 -3.07
CA ASN A 59 7.67 2.13 -2.15
C ASN A 59 7.67 2.70 -0.72
N ALA A 60 6.59 2.45 0.02
CA ALA A 60 6.43 2.94 1.38
C ALA A 60 6.94 1.93 2.42
N VAL A 61 7.83 2.38 3.31
CA VAL A 61 8.46 1.56 4.35
C VAL A 61 8.27 2.21 5.72
N TYR A 62 8.21 1.41 6.79
CA TYR A 62 8.19 1.97 8.14
C TYR A 62 9.57 2.44 8.58
N ASP A 63 9.61 3.43 9.47
CA ASP A 63 10.84 4.01 10.04
C ASP A 63 11.74 3.02 10.78
N ASP A 64 11.20 1.89 11.25
CA ASP A 64 11.95 0.83 11.92
C ASP A 64 12.34 -0.36 11.02
N ALA A 65 11.79 -0.42 9.80
CA ALA A 65 11.96 -1.53 8.87
C ALA A 65 12.53 -1.04 7.53
N LEU A 66 13.67 -0.35 7.60
CA LEU A 66 14.28 0.32 6.46
C LEU A 66 15.20 -0.64 5.67
N PRO A 67 15.03 -0.76 4.34
CA PRO A 67 15.94 -1.52 3.49
C PRO A 67 17.41 -1.09 3.63
N ALA A 68 18.34 -1.98 3.30
CA ALA A 68 19.77 -1.75 3.52
C ALA A 68 20.30 -0.48 2.80
N ASP A 69 19.85 -0.22 1.58
CA ASP A 69 20.22 0.96 0.79
C ASP A 69 19.71 2.27 1.43
N LEU A 70 18.46 2.29 1.89
CA LEU A 70 17.87 3.43 2.60
C LEU A 70 18.46 3.63 4.02
N SER A 71 18.97 2.55 4.61
CA SER A 71 19.72 2.56 5.88
C SER A 71 21.09 3.16 5.78
N GLN A 72 21.77 2.96 4.66
CA GLN A 72 23.05 3.61 4.38
C GLN A 72 22.87 5.03 3.83
N ASN A 73 21.79 5.30 3.10
CA ASN A 73 21.50 6.61 2.55
C ASN A 73 20.02 6.99 2.73
N ARG A 74 19.76 7.75 3.82
CA ARG A 74 18.42 8.27 4.15
C ARG A 74 17.84 9.21 3.10
N CYS A 75 18.69 9.87 2.31
CA CYS A 75 18.26 10.81 1.27
C CYS A 75 17.65 10.14 0.03
N LEU A 76 17.72 8.80 -0.06
CA LEU A 76 17.02 8.04 -1.10
C LEU A 76 15.49 8.01 -0.89
N GLY A 77 15.02 8.41 0.29
CA GLY A 77 13.60 8.43 0.62
C GLY A 77 13.12 9.76 1.17
N LEU A 78 11.80 9.93 1.12
CA LEU A 78 11.08 11.06 1.72
C LEU A 78 10.46 10.65 3.04
N LEU A 79 10.54 11.50 4.05
CA LEU A 79 9.83 11.31 5.30
C LEU A 79 8.39 11.82 5.17
N ALA A 80 7.41 10.94 5.36
CA ALA A 80 6.02 11.31 5.44
C ALA A 80 5.68 11.88 6.82
N ASN A 81 4.96 13.00 6.84
CA ASN A 81 4.37 13.58 8.04
C ASN A 81 2.89 13.88 7.81
N LEU A 82 2.12 13.88 8.88
CA LEU A 82 0.70 14.17 8.90
C LEU A 82 0.45 15.35 9.83
N ARG A 83 0.12 16.51 9.26
CA ARG A 83 -0.24 17.70 10.01
C ARG A 83 -1.71 17.66 10.41
N ASP A 84 -1.97 17.72 11.70
CA ASP A 84 -3.31 17.83 12.26
C ASP A 84 -3.69 19.29 12.51
N ALA A 85 -4.68 19.78 11.77
CA ALA A 85 -5.26 21.12 11.94
C ALA A 85 -6.72 21.04 12.43
N SER A 86 -7.03 19.95 13.14
CA SER A 86 -8.37 19.64 13.63
C SER A 86 -8.87 20.67 14.65
N ASN A 87 -10.19 20.81 14.70
CA ASN A 87 -10.88 21.58 15.74
C ASN A 87 -12.01 20.74 16.34
N MET A 88 -12.77 21.31 17.29
CA MET A 88 -13.78 20.57 18.04
C MET A 88 -14.89 19.91 17.19
N PHE A 89 -15.09 20.35 15.95
CA PHE A 89 -16.19 19.87 15.09
C PHE A 89 -15.71 19.30 13.75
N THR A 90 -14.42 19.34 13.46
CA THR A 90 -13.89 18.96 12.15
C THR A 90 -12.47 18.46 12.28
N THR A 91 -12.27 17.23 11.83
CA THR A 91 -10.93 16.68 11.66
C THR A 91 -10.34 17.18 10.36
N LYS A 92 -9.12 17.71 10.39
CA LYS A 92 -8.43 18.25 9.21
C LYS A 92 -7.01 17.76 9.18
N THR A 93 -6.61 17.15 8.07
CA THR A 93 -5.26 16.62 7.90
C THR A 93 -4.62 17.10 6.61
N THR A 94 -3.32 17.33 6.65
CA THR A 94 -2.49 17.62 5.48
C THR A 94 -1.30 16.67 5.48
N ILE A 95 -1.03 16.03 4.34
CA ILE A 95 0.11 15.12 4.17
C ILE A 95 1.28 15.93 3.65
N VAL A 96 2.44 15.72 4.25
CA VAL A 96 3.67 16.44 3.92
C VAL A 96 4.77 15.43 3.70
N LEU A 97 5.46 15.50 2.56
CA LEU A 97 6.67 14.73 2.32
C LEU A 97 7.86 15.67 2.45
N LYS A 98 8.83 15.26 3.27
CA LYS A 98 10.07 16.01 3.52
C LYS A 98 11.27 15.22 3.02
N ASP A 99 12.26 15.92 2.48
CA ASP A 99 13.55 15.33 2.18
C ASP A 99 14.40 15.12 3.46
N CYS A 100 15.58 14.53 3.30
CA CYS A 100 16.53 14.30 4.40
C CYS A 100 17.06 15.59 5.06
N ASN A 101 16.89 16.75 4.41
CA ASN A 101 17.25 18.06 4.95
C ASN A 101 16.05 18.75 5.63
N ASN A 102 14.95 18.02 5.84
CA ASN A 102 13.67 18.52 6.38
C ASN A 102 12.96 19.55 5.48
N LYS A 103 13.33 19.66 4.21
CA LYS A 103 12.65 20.52 3.25
C LYS A 103 11.38 19.83 2.74
N GLU A 104 10.27 20.56 2.74
CA GLU A 104 9.00 20.08 2.18
C GLU A 104 9.09 20.01 0.66
N VAL A 105 9.05 18.80 0.13
CA VAL A 105 9.06 18.55 -1.33
C VAL A 105 7.64 18.38 -1.88
N PHE A 106 6.70 17.99 -1.03
CA PHE A 106 5.30 17.87 -1.39
C PHE A 106 4.41 18.16 -0.19
N VAL A 107 3.33 18.89 -0.44
CA VAL A 107 2.30 19.21 0.53
C VAL A 107 0.97 18.97 -0.16
N SER A 108 0.15 18.07 0.39
CA SER A 108 -1.17 17.81 -0.16
C SER A 108 -2.12 18.98 0.09
N GLU A 109 -3.22 19.01 -0.66
CA GLU A 109 -4.39 19.74 -0.22
C GLU A 109 -4.88 19.21 1.14
N LYS A 110 -5.56 20.08 1.89
CA LYS A 110 -6.09 19.75 3.20
C LYS A 110 -7.34 18.89 3.07
N GLY A 111 -7.27 17.66 3.57
CA GLY A 111 -8.43 16.80 3.75
C GLY A 111 -9.22 17.20 4.99
N SER A 112 -10.54 17.04 4.96
CA SER A 112 -11.39 17.35 6.12
C SER A 112 -12.55 16.39 6.26
N SER A 113 -12.92 16.09 7.51
CA SER A 113 -14.07 15.27 7.88
C SER A 113 -14.85 15.92 9.02
N LYS A 114 -16.17 15.76 9.00
CA LYS A 114 -17.10 16.19 10.06
C LYS A 114 -17.65 15.01 10.87
N ILE A 115 -17.15 13.80 10.63
CA ILE A 115 -17.53 12.61 11.39
C ILE A 115 -17.05 12.79 12.83
N LYS A 116 -17.85 12.35 13.79
CA LYS A 116 -17.57 12.56 15.22
C LYS A 116 -16.59 11.51 15.76
N GLU A 117 -16.65 10.31 15.21
CA GLU A 117 -15.80 9.18 15.56
C GLU A 117 -14.39 9.38 14.97
N TYR A 118 -13.38 9.57 15.82
CA TYR A 118 -12.03 9.93 15.39
C TYR A 118 -11.41 8.98 14.36
N ASP A 119 -11.50 7.66 14.55
CA ASP A 119 -10.99 6.67 13.58
C ASP A 119 -11.55 6.91 12.17
N ALA A 120 -12.87 7.12 12.08
CA ALA A 120 -13.54 7.37 10.82
C ALA A 120 -13.21 8.77 10.27
N ALA A 121 -13.15 9.78 11.14
CA ALA A 121 -12.87 11.16 10.76
C ALA A 121 -11.45 11.33 10.20
N TYR A 122 -10.44 10.73 10.84
CA TYR A 122 -9.06 10.73 10.34
C TYR A 122 -8.92 9.90 9.07
N SER A 123 -9.59 8.73 9.00
CA SER A 123 -9.59 7.92 7.78
C SER A 123 -10.13 8.69 6.57
N GLU A 124 -11.26 9.37 6.74
CA GLU A 124 -11.86 10.19 5.68
C GLU A 124 -11.00 11.40 5.33
N ALA A 125 -10.52 12.14 6.34
CA ALA A 125 -9.68 13.32 6.10
C ALA A 125 -8.39 12.94 5.35
N ILE A 126 -7.70 11.87 5.77
CA ILE A 126 -6.49 11.39 5.10
C ILE A 126 -6.79 10.97 3.65
N ARG A 127 -7.86 10.21 3.39
CA ARG A 127 -8.23 9.82 2.02
C ARG A 127 -8.52 11.01 1.12
N ARG A 128 -9.18 12.05 1.66
CA ARG A 128 -9.41 13.30 0.92
C ARG A 128 -8.11 14.05 0.63
N ALA A 129 -7.18 14.10 1.58
CA ALA A 129 -5.84 14.67 1.35
C ALA A 129 -5.07 13.88 0.27
N PHE A 130 -5.23 12.56 0.24
CA PHE A 130 -4.57 11.68 -0.74
C PHE A 130 -5.02 11.89 -2.20
N VAL A 131 -6.16 12.54 -2.45
CA VAL A 131 -6.59 12.90 -3.81
C VAL A 131 -5.52 13.78 -4.51
N SER A 132 -4.73 14.55 -3.75
CA SER A 132 -3.62 15.34 -4.30
C SER A 132 -2.52 14.49 -4.95
N PHE A 133 -2.44 13.20 -4.62
CA PHE A 133 -1.50 12.26 -5.23
C PHE A 133 -2.03 11.66 -6.54
N ASP A 134 -3.32 11.82 -6.85
CA ASP A 134 -3.92 11.30 -8.10
C ASP A 134 -3.34 12.00 -9.34
N ALA A 135 -2.96 13.27 -9.18
CA ALA A 135 -2.29 14.05 -10.21
C ALA A 135 -0.78 13.75 -10.30
N VAL A 136 -0.22 12.94 -9.41
CA VAL A 136 1.21 12.61 -9.41
C VAL A 136 1.42 11.32 -10.20
N ASN A 137 2.06 11.41 -11.36
CA ASN A 137 2.47 10.23 -12.12
C ASN A 137 3.84 9.76 -11.63
N TYR A 138 3.86 9.05 -10.50
CA TYR A 138 5.09 8.57 -9.90
C TYR A 138 5.74 7.48 -10.75
N LYS A 139 6.97 7.73 -11.17
CA LYS A 139 7.86 6.73 -11.76
C LYS A 139 9.25 7.05 -11.29
N TYR A 140 9.85 6.15 -10.53
CA TYR A 140 11.20 6.36 -10.01
C TYR A 140 12.19 6.53 -11.16
N GLU A 141 12.87 7.67 -11.19
CA GLU A 141 13.99 7.95 -12.08
C GLU A 141 15.23 8.20 -11.21
N PRO A 142 16.25 7.33 -11.29
CA PRO A 142 17.44 7.51 -10.48
C PRO A 142 18.12 8.81 -10.88
N LYS A 143 18.35 9.70 -9.90
CA LYS A 143 19.28 10.80 -10.09
C LYS A 143 20.64 10.21 -10.44
N ASP A 144 21.15 10.57 -11.62
CA ASP A 144 22.55 10.34 -11.99
C ASP A 144 23.41 11.13 -11.01
N THR A 145 23.74 10.51 -9.87
CA THR A 145 24.90 10.92 -9.10
C THR A 145 26.10 10.57 -9.96
N THR A 146 26.60 11.56 -10.71
CA THR A 146 27.98 11.56 -11.18
C THR A 146 28.86 11.07 -10.03
N PRO A 147 29.63 9.99 -10.22
CA PRO A 147 30.56 9.52 -9.21
C PRO A 147 31.42 10.71 -8.80
N ILE A 148 31.39 11.03 -7.51
CA ILE A 148 32.39 11.92 -6.92
C ILE A 148 33.71 11.20 -7.18
N ALA A 149 34.46 11.71 -8.16
CA ALA A 149 35.78 11.24 -8.48
C ALA A 149 36.59 11.17 -7.18
N ASP A 150 37.23 10.02 -6.99
CA ASP A 150 38.14 9.74 -5.89
C ASP A 150 39.10 10.93 -5.69
N LEU A 151 38.96 11.62 -4.55
CA LEU A 151 40.04 12.43 -4.03
C LEU A 151 41.06 11.48 -3.39
N PRO A 152 42.35 11.58 -3.75
CA PRO A 152 43.34 10.58 -3.41
C PRO A 152 43.74 10.70 -1.95
N LEU A 153 43.51 9.65 -1.15
CA LEU A 153 44.26 9.45 0.08
C LEU A 153 45.52 8.65 -0.24
N SER A 154 46.64 9.36 -0.21
CA SER A 154 47.99 8.82 -0.25
C SER A 154 48.35 8.13 1.07
N SER A 155 49.03 7.00 0.91
CA SER A 155 50.06 6.42 1.78
C SER A 155 49.64 5.57 2.99
N GLY A 156 49.95 4.27 2.87
CA GLY A 156 50.61 3.57 3.98
C GLY A 156 50.39 2.05 4.06
N GLY A 157 51.29 1.28 3.45
CA GLY A 157 51.66 -0.06 3.96
C GLY A 157 50.87 -1.24 3.41
N GLY A 158 51.50 -2.00 2.51
CA GLY A 158 50.91 -3.18 1.88
C GLY A 158 50.80 -4.40 2.79
N THR A 159 50.03 -5.38 2.33
CA THR A 159 50.53 -6.72 2.03
C THR A 159 49.53 -7.40 1.09
N VAL A 160 50.08 -7.95 0.02
CA VAL A 160 49.42 -8.66 -1.07
C VAL A 160 49.10 -10.08 -0.61
N VAL A 161 47.85 -10.53 -0.69
CA VAL A 161 47.55 -11.94 -0.98
C VAL A 161 46.36 -12.02 -1.93
N VAL A 162 46.69 -12.25 -3.19
CA VAL A 162 45.79 -12.66 -4.26
C VAL A 162 45.49 -14.14 -4.05
N THR A 163 44.22 -14.54 -4.07
CA THR A 163 43.85 -15.92 -4.39
C THR A 163 42.63 -15.89 -5.31
N GLN A 164 42.90 -16.21 -6.57
CA GLN A 164 41.91 -16.46 -7.60
C GLN A 164 41.21 -17.80 -7.29
N THR A 165 39.90 -17.87 -7.50
CA THR A 165 39.23 -19.14 -7.78
C THR A 165 38.24 -18.91 -8.91
N THR A 166 38.67 -19.34 -10.08
CA THR A 166 37.90 -19.60 -11.29
C THR A 166 37.31 -20.99 -11.25
N VAL A 167 35.98 -21.10 -11.33
CA VAL A 167 35.19 -22.24 -11.84
C VAL A 167 33.74 -21.74 -11.92
N GLU A 168 32.86 -22.04 -12.86
CA GLU A 168 32.91 -22.54 -14.23
C GLU A 168 31.46 -22.39 -14.69
N LYS A 169 31.25 -21.73 -15.83
CA LYS A 169 29.94 -21.56 -16.46
C LYS A 169 29.76 -22.71 -17.44
N ALA A 170 28.89 -23.66 -17.09
CA ALA A 170 28.37 -24.65 -18.02
C ALA A 170 26.86 -24.46 -18.16
N ALA A 171 26.45 -24.17 -19.38
CA ALA A 171 25.08 -24.15 -19.84
C ALA A 171 24.63 -25.57 -20.17
N GLU A 172 23.37 -25.92 -19.89
CA GLU A 172 22.63 -26.85 -20.75
C GLU A 172 21.11 -26.67 -20.61
N LYS A 173 20.48 -26.33 -21.74
CA LYS A 173 19.07 -26.56 -22.05
C LYS A 173 18.86 -28.05 -22.32
N PRO A 174 17.64 -28.57 -22.16
CA PRO A 174 17.11 -29.34 -23.30
C PRO A 174 15.69 -28.94 -23.69
N ASP A 175 15.50 -28.98 -25.01
CA ASP A 175 14.29 -28.73 -25.79
C ASP A 175 13.17 -29.75 -25.54
N THR A 176 11.92 -29.32 -25.67
CA THR A 176 10.84 -30.16 -26.24
C THR A 176 9.75 -29.27 -26.88
N PRO A 177 9.09 -29.71 -27.98
CA PRO A 177 8.45 -28.86 -28.99
C PRO A 177 7.04 -28.33 -28.63
N PRO A 178 6.50 -27.37 -29.42
CA PRO A 178 5.28 -26.63 -29.12
C PRO A 178 4.01 -27.42 -29.46
N VAL A 179 3.05 -27.44 -28.53
CA VAL A 179 1.68 -27.91 -28.78
C VAL A 179 0.81 -26.72 -29.17
N ALA A 180 0.08 -26.90 -30.28
CA ALA A 180 -0.81 -25.94 -30.94
C ALA A 180 -2.01 -25.49 -30.08
N PRO A 181 -2.69 -24.36 -30.42
CA PRO A 181 -3.71 -23.75 -29.59
C PRO A 181 -5.08 -24.43 -29.75
N VAL A 182 -5.77 -24.68 -28.64
CA VAL A 182 -7.18 -25.10 -28.64
C VAL A 182 -8.05 -23.83 -28.63
N GLN A 183 -8.83 -23.64 -29.70
CA GLN A 183 -9.88 -22.65 -29.79
C GLN A 183 -11.12 -23.11 -28.98
N GLN A 184 -11.71 -22.22 -28.20
CA GLN A 184 -13.02 -22.43 -27.58
C GLN A 184 -14.02 -21.41 -28.17
N GLN A 185 -15.06 -21.94 -28.83
CA GLN A 185 -16.16 -21.18 -29.42
C GLN A 185 -17.22 -20.85 -28.35
N ALA A 186 -17.77 -19.63 -28.42
CA ALA A 186 -18.95 -19.20 -27.68
C ALA A 186 -20.22 -19.52 -28.49
N THR A 187 -21.25 -20.06 -27.84
CA THR A 187 -22.61 -20.20 -28.42
C THR A 187 -23.61 -19.45 -27.54
N PRO A 188 -24.47 -18.58 -28.09
CA PRO A 188 -25.32 -17.69 -27.31
C PRO A 188 -26.75 -18.22 -27.20
N GLU A 189 -27.02 -19.33 -26.49
CA GLU A 189 -28.41 -19.84 -26.48
C GLU A 189 -28.75 -20.82 -25.34
N VAL A 190 -28.63 -20.40 -24.08
CA VAL A 190 -29.48 -20.93 -22.98
C VAL A 190 -29.85 -19.81 -21.99
N GLN A 191 -31.01 -19.22 -22.27
CA GLN A 191 -32.13 -19.00 -21.34
C GLN A 191 -32.02 -18.01 -20.15
N SER A 192 -33.02 -17.13 -20.18
CA SER A 192 -33.79 -16.60 -19.06
C SER A 192 -33.10 -15.63 -18.11
N TYR A 193 -33.58 -14.39 -18.17
CA TYR A 193 -33.26 -13.30 -17.27
C TYR A 193 -33.83 -13.61 -15.88
N LYS A 194 -33.02 -14.20 -15.01
CA LYS A 194 -33.08 -13.85 -13.59
C LYS A 194 -32.41 -12.50 -13.46
N ASP A 195 -33.08 -11.57 -12.80
CA ASP A 195 -32.51 -10.28 -12.44
C ASP A 195 -31.24 -10.54 -11.60
N MET A 196 -30.09 -10.34 -12.23
CA MET A 196 -28.75 -10.49 -11.66
C MET A 196 -28.10 -9.12 -11.53
N THR A 197 -28.86 -8.08 -11.15
CA THR A 197 -28.18 -6.89 -10.61
C THR A 197 -27.26 -7.36 -9.49
N PRO A 198 -25.94 -7.11 -9.58
CA PRO A 198 -25.03 -7.47 -8.52
C PRO A 198 -25.50 -6.74 -7.27
N VAL A 199 -25.84 -7.47 -6.20
CA VAL A 199 -25.81 -6.86 -4.87
C VAL A 199 -24.37 -6.35 -4.72
N PRO A 200 -24.16 -5.06 -4.41
CA PRO A 200 -22.82 -4.53 -4.22
C PRO A 200 -22.11 -5.38 -3.16
N SER A 201 -21.12 -6.16 -3.59
CA SER A 201 -20.32 -6.98 -2.70
C SER A 201 -19.01 -6.26 -2.48
N ASP A 202 -18.81 -5.76 -1.26
CA ASP A 202 -17.55 -5.15 -0.81
C ASP A 202 -16.49 -6.23 -0.59
N ILE A 203 -16.11 -6.95 -1.65
CA ILE A 203 -15.09 -7.99 -1.58
C ILE A 203 -13.73 -7.34 -1.39
N LYS A 204 -13.22 -7.36 -0.16
CA LYS A 204 -11.86 -6.91 0.17
C LYS A 204 -10.91 -8.10 0.00
N LYS A 205 -9.97 -8.00 -0.94
CA LYS A 205 -8.97 -9.04 -1.18
C LYS A 205 -7.90 -9.02 -0.07
N SER A 206 -7.86 -10.03 0.79
CA SER A 206 -6.72 -10.25 1.71
C SER A 206 -5.62 -10.97 0.95
N THR A 207 -4.41 -10.41 0.90
CA THR A 207 -3.25 -10.97 0.18
C THR A 207 -2.29 -11.75 1.08
N SER A 208 -2.56 -11.87 2.39
CA SER A 208 -1.73 -12.64 3.31
C SER A 208 -2.22 -14.08 3.43
N VAL A 209 -1.29 -15.03 3.27
CA VAL A 209 -1.57 -16.46 3.47
C VAL A 209 -1.74 -16.73 4.96
N LEU A 210 -2.82 -17.42 5.31
CA LEU A 210 -3.13 -17.90 6.65
C LEU A 210 -2.90 -19.42 6.74
N TYR A 211 -2.40 -19.88 7.88
CA TYR A 211 -2.17 -21.30 8.16
C TYR A 211 -3.19 -21.76 9.20
N ALA A 212 -3.93 -22.82 8.89
CA ALA A 212 -4.89 -23.41 9.82
C ALA A 212 -4.18 -24.41 10.73
N GLN A 213 -4.38 -24.28 12.05
CA GLN A 213 -3.92 -25.25 13.04
C GLN A 213 -5.14 -25.85 13.73
N GLU A 214 -5.25 -27.18 13.76
CA GLU A 214 -6.43 -27.86 14.28
C GLU A 214 -6.60 -27.66 15.79
N ILE A 215 -7.85 -27.44 16.20
CA ILE A 215 -8.30 -27.38 17.59
C ILE A 215 -9.52 -28.30 17.78
N SER A 216 -9.95 -28.54 19.01
CA SER A 216 -10.99 -29.53 19.36
C SER A 216 -12.28 -29.43 18.55
N ASN A 217 -12.69 -28.23 18.15
CA ASN A 217 -13.94 -27.95 17.45
C ASN A 217 -13.74 -27.17 16.13
N GLY A 218 -12.53 -27.11 15.58
CA GLY A 218 -12.26 -26.33 14.36
C GLY A 218 -10.78 -26.07 14.12
N TYR A 219 -10.44 -24.83 13.76
CA TYR A 219 -9.06 -24.40 13.49
C TYR A 219 -8.79 -23.00 14.05
N GLN A 220 -7.56 -22.76 14.46
CA GLN A 220 -7.02 -21.41 14.60
C GLN A 220 -6.26 -21.03 13.32
N LEU A 221 -6.61 -19.91 12.72
CA LEU A 221 -5.93 -19.35 11.56
C LEU A 221 -4.86 -18.38 12.05
N VAL A 222 -3.61 -18.71 11.77
CA VAL A 222 -2.46 -17.88 12.12
C VAL A 222 -1.80 -17.29 10.88
N ASP A 223 -1.22 -16.11 11.01
CA ASP A 223 -0.36 -15.56 9.96
C ASP A 223 1.06 -16.17 10.01
N SER A 224 1.98 -15.65 9.19
CA SER A 224 3.38 -16.07 9.17
C SER A 224 4.19 -15.69 10.42
N THR A 225 3.61 -14.89 11.33
CA THR A 225 4.21 -14.45 12.60
C THR A 225 3.61 -15.17 13.82
N PRO A 226 3.21 -16.43 13.63
CA PRO A 226 2.28 -17.19 14.48
C PRO A 226 1.15 -16.44 15.19
N LYS A 227 0.73 -15.27 14.72
CA LYS A 227 -0.32 -14.50 15.39
C LYS A 227 -1.67 -15.07 14.98
N ILE A 228 -2.52 -15.35 15.96
CA ILE A 228 -3.91 -15.80 15.72
C ILE A 228 -4.69 -14.63 15.12
N VAL A 229 -5.14 -14.81 13.88
CA VAL A 229 -5.95 -13.84 13.12
C VAL A 229 -7.42 -14.14 13.32
N LEU A 230 -7.82 -15.42 13.22
CA LEU A 230 -9.19 -15.88 13.35
C LEU A 230 -9.22 -17.24 14.05
N LYS A 231 -10.28 -17.50 14.80
CA LYS A 231 -10.68 -18.86 15.21
C LYS A 231 -11.90 -19.22 14.40
N ILE A 232 -11.88 -20.39 13.77
CA ILE A 232 -13.00 -20.90 12.98
C ILE A 232 -13.48 -22.23 13.58
N TYR A 233 -14.79 -22.42 13.68
CA TYR A 233 -15.41 -23.60 14.30
C TYR A 233 -16.29 -24.35 13.30
N LYS A 234 -16.27 -25.68 13.35
CA LYS A 234 -17.02 -26.55 12.44
C LYS A 234 -18.53 -26.28 12.59
N SER A 235 -19.21 -26.06 11.48
CA SER A 235 -20.68 -26.00 11.45
C SER A 235 -21.28 -27.35 11.02
N SER A 236 -22.61 -27.44 10.94
CA SER A 236 -23.31 -28.60 10.38
C SER A 236 -23.23 -28.69 8.85
N LEU A 237 -22.71 -27.66 8.18
CA LEU A 237 -22.58 -27.60 6.72
C LEU A 237 -21.13 -27.86 6.30
N PRO A 238 -20.90 -28.60 5.20
CA PRO A 238 -19.55 -28.88 4.71
C PRO A 238 -18.89 -27.59 4.20
N ASN A 239 -17.60 -27.42 4.51
CA ASN A 239 -16.77 -26.28 4.10
C ASN A 239 -17.32 -24.91 4.54
N VAL A 240 -18.11 -24.88 5.60
CA VAL A 240 -18.64 -23.67 6.24
C VAL A 240 -18.32 -23.72 7.72
N TYR A 241 -17.75 -22.63 8.24
CA TYR A 241 -17.31 -22.49 9.60
C TYR A 241 -17.89 -21.21 10.19
N THR A 242 -18.25 -21.23 11.48
CA THR A 242 -18.43 -19.98 12.22
C THR A 242 -17.06 -19.41 12.54
N ALA A 243 -16.92 -18.09 12.58
CA ALA A 243 -15.62 -17.44 12.72
C ALA A 243 -15.67 -16.30 13.73
N GLU A 244 -14.62 -16.21 14.54
CA GLU A 244 -14.42 -15.22 15.60
C GLU A 244 -12.98 -14.70 15.54
N GLY A 245 -12.78 -13.39 15.44
CA GLY A 245 -11.43 -12.81 15.46
C GLY A 245 -11.44 -11.29 15.61
N GLU A 246 -10.55 -10.76 16.44
CA GLU A 246 -10.36 -9.31 16.73
C GLU A 246 -11.66 -8.47 16.72
N GLY A 247 -12.72 -8.96 17.38
CA GLY A 247 -14.02 -8.27 17.50
C GLY A 247 -14.96 -8.39 16.30
N LYS A 248 -14.61 -9.20 15.30
CA LYS A 248 -15.46 -9.59 14.18
C LYS A 248 -15.99 -11.01 14.41
N ASN A 249 -17.29 -11.16 14.29
CA ASN A 249 -17.96 -12.46 14.28
C ASN A 249 -18.66 -12.64 12.94
N GLY A 250 -18.56 -13.83 12.38
CA GLY A 250 -19.13 -14.11 11.07
C GLY A 250 -18.98 -15.56 10.66
N MET A 251 -18.84 -15.77 9.36
CA MET A 251 -18.78 -17.09 8.74
C MET A 251 -17.63 -17.16 7.75
N VAL A 252 -16.85 -18.23 7.81
CA VAL A 252 -15.86 -18.57 6.79
C VAL A 252 -16.40 -19.68 5.93
N TYR A 253 -16.44 -19.50 4.61
CA TYR A 253 -16.94 -20.50 3.67
C TYR A 253 -16.05 -20.64 2.44
N HIS A 254 -16.08 -21.83 1.84
CA HIS A 254 -15.40 -22.11 0.58
C HIS A 254 -16.36 -22.01 -0.60
N ARG A 255 -15.98 -21.24 -1.63
CA ARG A 255 -16.72 -21.14 -2.89
C ARG A 255 -15.73 -20.94 -4.04
N ASP A 256 -15.95 -21.62 -5.17
CA ASP A 256 -15.14 -21.45 -6.39
C ASP A 256 -13.63 -21.63 -6.19
N GLY A 257 -13.22 -22.57 -5.32
CA GLY A 257 -11.81 -22.86 -5.04
C GLY A 257 -11.13 -21.85 -4.10
N LYS A 258 -11.90 -20.95 -3.48
CA LYS A 258 -11.41 -19.88 -2.62
C LYS A 258 -12.15 -19.84 -1.30
N TRP A 259 -11.48 -19.35 -0.26
CA TRP A 259 -12.08 -19.12 1.04
C TRP A 259 -12.51 -17.67 1.17
N PHE A 260 -13.64 -17.43 1.82
CA PHE A 260 -14.17 -16.12 2.10
C PHE A 260 -14.54 -16.02 3.57
N PHE A 261 -14.27 -14.87 4.17
CA PHE A 261 -14.76 -14.49 5.49
C PHE A 261 -15.83 -13.41 5.32
N GLU A 262 -17.05 -13.75 5.70
CA GLU A 262 -18.20 -12.89 5.62
C GLU A 262 -18.67 -12.51 7.02
N TYR A 263 -18.79 -11.22 7.28
CA TYR A 263 -19.17 -10.69 8.58
C TYR A 263 -19.88 -9.35 8.43
N TYR A 264 -20.62 -8.97 9.47
CA TYR A 264 -21.30 -7.69 9.51
C TYR A 264 -20.44 -6.63 10.20
N VAL A 265 -20.41 -5.44 9.62
CA VAL A 265 -19.92 -4.22 10.27
C VAL A 265 -21.09 -3.25 10.36
N GLY A 266 -21.71 -3.15 11.54
CA GLY A 266 -23.03 -2.55 11.67
C GLY A 266 -24.06 -3.38 10.87
N ASP A 267 -24.87 -2.71 10.04
CA ASP A 267 -25.86 -3.39 9.18
C ASP A 267 -25.31 -3.75 7.79
N LYS A 268 -24.00 -3.59 7.55
CA LYS A 268 -23.37 -3.83 6.26
C LYS A 268 -22.64 -5.17 6.22
N LEU A 269 -23.03 -6.03 5.29
CA LEU A 269 -22.35 -7.27 4.98
C LEU A 269 -20.99 -6.97 4.29
N THR A 270 -19.91 -7.48 4.87
CA THR A 270 -18.56 -7.38 4.31
C THR A 270 -18.05 -8.77 4.00
N VAL A 271 -17.39 -8.93 2.85
CA VAL A 271 -16.80 -10.20 2.41
C VAL A 271 -15.32 -10.00 2.18
N GLU A 272 -14.48 -10.82 2.78
CA GLU A 272 -13.02 -10.79 2.59
C GLU A 272 -12.56 -12.12 1.99
N GLU A 273 -11.87 -12.09 0.84
CA GLU A 273 -11.24 -13.31 0.31
C GLU A 273 -10.06 -13.69 1.22
N LEU A 274 -10.01 -14.93 1.69
CA LEU A 274 -8.95 -15.50 2.52
C LEU A 274 -8.12 -16.51 1.73
N HIS A 275 -6.80 -16.47 1.94
CA HIS A 275 -5.88 -17.46 1.38
C HIS A 275 -5.44 -18.42 2.49
N ILE A 276 -6.26 -19.44 2.76
CA ILE A 276 -6.03 -20.39 3.85
C ILE A 276 -5.31 -21.64 3.33
N LYS A 277 -4.24 -22.03 4.01
CA LYS A 277 -3.61 -23.35 3.90
C LYS A 277 -4.02 -24.19 5.11
N PHE A 278 -4.76 -25.26 4.85
CA PHE A 278 -5.11 -26.28 5.84
C PHE A 278 -4.00 -27.29 6.02
#